data_AF-A0A964R5U6-F1
#
_entry.id   AF-A0A964R5U6-F1
#
_cell.length_a   1.000
_cell.length_b   1.000
_cell.length_c   1.000
_cell.angle_alpha   90.00
_cell.angle_beta   90.00
_cell.angle_gamma   90.00
#
_symmetry.space_group_name_H-M   'P 1'
#
loop_
_entity.id
_entity.type
_entity.pdbx_description
1 polymer ?
#
loop_
_entity_poly.entity_id
_entity_poly.type
_entity_poly.pdbx_seq_one_letter_code
_entity_poly.pdbx_strand_id
1 'polypeptide(L)'
;MTLLLTVILVALVFEYINGFHDTANSIATVVSTKVLTPRLAIGLAAITNLIGALYGTAVAKTISSGLLDQKLIPTDLSQKALVAALLGAIIWNLLTWWFGLPSSSSHALIGGLVGGGLAAADNNLAVVVFAKVKEGMPWYKHEGLLYKVIIPMFLSPVMGLLVGLLVMTLLYWLLRSWTPRWVTRVFGKAQLVSAAYMGFSHGSNDAQKTMGIIALALVGGDKSGLLKDLPDWSNFLAHPMVSDGSGKEAIATWIKVTCALVMAAGTAAGGWKIIKTMGHKMVKLQPVHGFAAETTAATVLSIAGHFGMPVSTTHAITTSIMGVGCAKRFSALNLGVVERILWAWVLTLPVTGLLAYGILRLIR
;
A
#
# COMPACT_ATOMS: atom_id res chain seq x y z
N MET A 1 1.77 -27.85 -8.34
CA MET A 1 2.51 -27.30 -7.18
C MET A 1 3.52 -26.24 -7.55
N THR A 2 4.40 -26.48 -8.54
CA THR A 2 5.47 -25.53 -8.91
C THR A 2 4.98 -24.09 -9.12
N LEU A 3 3.92 -23.90 -9.92
CA LEU A 3 3.41 -22.57 -10.24
C LEU A 3 2.82 -21.84 -9.02
N LEU A 4 2.15 -22.55 -8.10
CA LEU A 4 1.66 -21.98 -6.85
C LEU A 4 2.81 -21.48 -5.97
N LEU A 5 3.86 -22.29 -5.81
CA LEU A 5 5.06 -21.88 -5.07
C LEU A 5 5.74 -20.67 -5.74
N THR A 6 5.74 -20.62 -7.08
CA THR A 6 6.20 -19.45 -7.83
C THR A 6 5.36 -18.21 -7.51
N VAL A 7 4.02 -18.31 -7.46
CA VAL A 7 3.16 -17.18 -7.07
C VAL A 7 3.52 -16.68 -5.68
N ILE A 8 3.68 -17.59 -4.70
CA ILE A 8 4.04 -17.21 -3.33
C ILE A 8 5.41 -16.52 -3.31
N LEU A 9 6.41 -17.08 -3.99
CA LEU A 9 7.74 -16.49 -4.06
C LEU A 9 7.71 -15.09 -4.68
N VAL A 10 7.03 -14.92 -5.83
CA VAL A 10 6.92 -13.63 -6.50
C VAL A 10 6.13 -12.63 -5.65
N ALA A 11 5.11 -13.08 -4.91
CA ALA A 11 4.36 -12.25 -3.98
C ALA A 11 5.24 -11.75 -2.82
N LEU A 12 6.11 -12.60 -2.27
CA LEU A 12 7.09 -12.19 -1.25
C LEU A 12 8.14 -11.24 -1.82
N VAL A 13 8.60 -11.46 -3.06
CA VAL A 13 9.50 -10.51 -3.73
C VAL A 13 8.81 -9.16 -3.92
N PHE A 14 7.55 -9.15 -4.34
CA PHE A 14 6.75 -7.92 -4.43
C PHE A 14 6.64 -7.23 -3.06
N GLU A 15 6.36 -7.96 -1.98
CA GLU A 15 6.27 -7.40 -0.63
C GLU A 15 7.61 -6.80 -0.15
N TYR A 16 8.71 -7.48 -0.43
CA TYR A 16 10.04 -6.97 -0.12
C TYR A 16 10.31 -5.65 -0.87
N ILE A 17 10.04 -5.65 -2.18
CA ILE A 17 10.18 -4.45 -3.01
C ILE A 17 9.23 -3.35 -2.53
N ASN A 18 8.03 -3.68 -2.09
CA ASN A 18 7.08 -2.72 -1.55
C ASN A 18 7.63 -2.06 -0.27
N GLY A 19 8.10 -2.86 0.70
CA GLY A 19 8.73 -2.35 1.92
C GLY A 19 9.90 -1.43 1.61
N PHE A 20 10.76 -1.82 0.67
CA PHE A 20 11.89 -1.02 0.19
C PHE A 20 11.44 0.29 -0.50
N HIS A 21 10.51 0.19 -1.44
CA HIS A 21 10.03 1.32 -2.24
C HIS A 21 9.34 2.38 -1.37
N ASP A 22 8.48 1.95 -0.45
CA ASP A 22 7.63 2.82 0.35
C ASP A 22 8.21 3.16 1.72
N THR A 23 9.45 2.72 2.03
CA THR A 23 10.22 3.20 3.18
C THR A 23 10.26 4.73 3.23
N ALA A 24 10.35 5.38 2.07
CA ALA A 24 10.37 6.82 1.96
C ALA A 24 9.13 7.50 2.56
N ASN A 25 7.97 6.84 2.52
CA ASN A 25 6.70 7.40 2.98
C ASN A 25 6.64 7.56 4.50
N SER A 26 7.37 6.73 5.26
CA SER A 26 7.41 6.82 6.73
C SER A 26 8.63 7.57 7.27
N ILE A 27 9.73 7.69 6.50
CA ILE A 27 10.98 8.27 7.01
C ILE A 27 11.43 9.58 6.36
N ALA A 28 10.95 9.94 5.17
CA ALA A 28 11.49 11.09 4.45
C ALA A 28 11.34 12.40 5.23
N THR A 29 10.21 12.57 5.91
CA THR A 29 9.88 13.70 6.77
C THR A 29 10.81 13.77 7.99
N VAL A 30 10.95 12.72 8.79
CA VAL A 30 11.78 12.71 10.01
C VAL A 30 13.28 12.86 9.73
N VAL A 31 13.72 12.36 8.57
CA VAL A 31 15.10 12.54 8.08
C VAL A 31 15.32 13.96 7.55
N SER A 32 14.38 14.51 6.78
CA SER A 32 14.50 15.88 6.24
C SER A 32 14.48 16.95 7.32
N THR A 33 13.70 16.75 8.39
CA THR A 33 13.65 17.64 9.54
C THR A 33 14.83 17.46 10.50
N LYS A 34 15.70 16.49 10.22
CA LYS A 34 16.89 16.13 11.02
C LYS A 34 16.56 15.72 12.46
N VAL A 35 15.36 15.20 12.70
CA VAL A 35 14.97 14.65 14.00
C VAL A 35 15.66 13.31 14.25
N LEU A 36 15.78 12.48 13.20
CA LEU A 36 16.53 11.23 13.23
C LEU A 36 17.60 11.18 12.15
N THR A 37 18.66 10.43 12.43
CA THR A 37 19.59 9.99 11.39
C THR A 37 18.90 8.93 10.51
N PRO A 38 19.30 8.79 9.23
CA PRO A 38 18.65 7.84 8.33
C PRO A 38 18.64 6.39 8.84
N ARG A 39 19.71 5.95 9.51
CA ARG A 39 19.80 4.59 10.07
C ARG A 39 18.76 4.36 11.18
N LEU A 40 18.60 5.32 12.09
CA LEU A 40 17.61 5.23 13.16
C LEU A 40 16.18 5.31 12.60
N ALA A 41 15.96 6.15 11.59
CA ALA A 41 14.66 6.27 10.94
C ALA A 41 14.25 4.97 10.23
N ILE A 42 15.18 4.31 9.53
CA ILE A 42 14.95 2.99 8.92
C ILE A 42 14.63 1.94 9.99
N GLY A 43 15.37 1.91 11.10
CA GLY A 43 15.10 0.98 12.21
C GLY A 43 13.71 1.17 12.81
N LEU A 44 13.31 2.42 13.07
CA LEU A 44 11.97 2.76 13.56
C LEU A 44 10.90 2.30 12.57
N ALA A 45 11.07 2.62 11.27
CA ALA A 45 10.13 2.26 10.23
C ALA A 45 9.99 0.73 10.10
N ALA A 46 11.09 -0.02 10.12
CA ALA A 46 11.05 -1.47 10.00
C ALA A 46 10.31 -2.13 11.17
N ILE A 47 10.57 -1.68 12.42
CA ILE A 47 9.89 -2.21 13.62
C ILE A 47 8.40 -1.85 13.61
N THR A 48 8.07 -0.60 13.31
CA THR A 48 6.66 -0.15 13.33
C THR A 48 5.86 -0.73 12.17
N ASN A 49 6.47 -0.87 10.97
CA ASN A 49 5.90 -1.62 9.85
C ASN A 49 5.62 -3.08 10.24
N LEU A 50 6.57 -3.76 10.88
CA LEU A 50 6.41 -5.14 11.35
C LEU A 50 5.21 -5.27 12.30
N ILE A 51 5.14 -4.41 13.31
CA ILE A 51 4.03 -4.41 14.28
C ILE A 51 2.69 -4.11 13.58
N GLY A 52 2.68 -3.11 12.69
CA GLY A 52 1.50 -2.74 11.91
C GLY A 52 0.97 -3.89 11.04
N ALA A 53 1.87 -4.59 10.35
CA ALA A 53 1.50 -5.72 9.51
C ALA A 53 0.84 -6.87 10.27
N LEU A 54 1.18 -7.06 11.55
CA LEU A 54 0.57 -8.08 12.38
C LEU A 54 -0.83 -7.70 12.90
N TYR A 55 -1.26 -6.44 12.76
CA TYR A 55 -2.46 -5.91 13.42
C TYR A 55 -3.79 -6.20 12.69
N GLY A 56 -3.81 -6.33 11.36
CA GLY A 56 -5.07 -6.37 10.60
C GLY A 56 -5.10 -7.31 9.40
N THR A 57 -6.32 -7.62 8.92
CA THR A 57 -6.57 -8.48 7.73
C THR A 57 -7.72 -8.03 6.83
N ALA A 58 -8.38 -6.90 7.15
CA ALA A 58 -9.54 -6.41 6.41
C ALA A 58 -9.24 -6.08 4.92
N VAL A 59 -8.12 -5.42 4.64
CA VAL A 59 -7.67 -5.10 3.28
C VAL A 59 -7.34 -6.38 2.51
N ALA A 60 -6.74 -7.35 3.19
CA ALA A 60 -6.35 -8.61 2.58
C ALA A 60 -7.57 -9.39 2.05
N LYS A 61 -8.68 -9.35 2.78
CA LYS A 61 -9.96 -9.94 2.35
C LYS A 61 -10.52 -9.26 1.10
N THR A 62 -10.39 -7.94 1.00
CA THR A 62 -10.79 -7.19 -0.20
C THR A 62 -9.95 -7.60 -1.41
N ILE A 63 -8.63 -7.76 -1.25
CA ILE A 63 -7.74 -8.20 -2.34
C ILE A 63 -8.04 -9.64 -2.76
N SER A 64 -8.32 -10.54 -1.82
CA SER A 64 -8.50 -11.97 -2.14
C SER A 64 -9.85 -12.32 -2.78
N SER A 65 -10.89 -11.50 -2.60
CA SER A 65 -12.26 -11.86 -3.01
C SER A 65 -13.07 -10.73 -3.63
N GLY A 66 -12.60 -9.48 -3.57
CA GLY A 66 -13.42 -8.30 -3.88
C GLY A 66 -13.23 -7.70 -5.28
N LEU A 67 -12.20 -8.10 -6.04
CA LEU A 67 -11.80 -7.39 -7.27
C LEU A 67 -12.04 -8.16 -8.58
N LEU A 68 -11.80 -9.48 -8.58
CA LEU A 68 -11.94 -10.32 -9.77
C LEU A 68 -12.91 -11.46 -9.51
N ASP A 69 -13.78 -11.75 -10.48
CA ASP A 69 -14.60 -12.96 -10.46
C ASP A 69 -13.77 -14.16 -10.93
N GLN A 70 -13.29 -14.93 -9.96
CA GLN A 70 -12.48 -16.12 -10.20
C GLN A 70 -13.21 -17.21 -11.01
N LYS A 71 -14.56 -17.18 -11.07
CA LYS A 71 -15.32 -18.17 -11.85
C LYS A 71 -15.13 -18.01 -13.35
N LEU A 72 -14.79 -16.80 -13.79
CA LEU A 72 -14.58 -16.47 -15.20
C LEU A 72 -13.13 -16.67 -15.64
N ILE A 73 -12.23 -16.99 -14.71
CA ILE A 73 -10.82 -17.24 -14.99
C ILE A 73 -10.61 -18.76 -15.04
N PRO A 74 -10.12 -19.32 -16.17
CA PRO A 74 -9.77 -20.73 -16.25
C PRO A 74 -8.77 -21.13 -15.15
N THR A 75 -9.00 -22.29 -14.52
CA THR A 75 -8.22 -22.74 -13.36
C THR A 75 -6.72 -22.87 -13.66
N ASP A 76 -6.37 -23.25 -14.87
CA ASP A 76 -5.00 -23.37 -15.38
C ASP A 76 -4.32 -22.00 -15.59
N LEU A 77 -5.10 -20.95 -15.87
CA LEU A 77 -4.60 -19.58 -16.07
C LEU A 77 -4.59 -18.74 -14.79
N SER A 78 -5.38 -19.10 -13.77
CA SER A 78 -5.50 -18.33 -12.53
C SER A 78 -4.14 -18.02 -11.87
N GLN A 79 -3.30 -19.05 -11.68
CA GLN A 79 -1.98 -18.84 -11.08
C GLN A 79 -1.03 -18.08 -12.02
N LYS A 80 -1.06 -18.34 -13.34
CA LYS A 80 -0.27 -17.60 -14.33
C LYS A 80 -0.64 -16.10 -14.32
N ALA A 81 -1.93 -15.80 -14.18
CA ALA A 81 -2.43 -14.43 -14.12
C ALA A 81 -1.95 -13.68 -12.87
N LEU A 82 -1.89 -14.34 -11.71
CA LEU A 82 -1.32 -13.76 -10.49
C LEU A 82 0.19 -13.50 -10.63
N VAL A 83 0.95 -14.42 -11.23
CA VAL A 83 2.37 -14.19 -11.54
C VAL A 83 2.53 -12.98 -12.45
N ALA A 84 1.76 -12.92 -13.55
CA ALA A 84 1.83 -11.81 -14.50
C ALA A 84 1.46 -10.47 -13.86
N ALA A 85 0.41 -10.45 -13.01
CA ALA A 85 -0.01 -9.29 -12.24
C ALA A 85 1.12 -8.77 -11.33
N LEU A 86 1.73 -9.66 -10.55
CA LEU A 86 2.81 -9.31 -9.63
C LEU A 86 4.07 -8.87 -10.39
N LEU A 87 4.45 -9.54 -11.47
CA LEU A 87 5.60 -9.14 -12.28
C LEU A 87 5.40 -7.77 -12.93
N GLY A 88 4.21 -7.49 -13.46
CA GLY A 88 3.87 -6.16 -13.99
C GLY A 88 4.00 -5.07 -12.93
N ALA A 89 3.52 -5.34 -11.71
CA ALA A 89 3.66 -4.43 -10.58
C ALA A 89 5.12 -4.25 -10.12
N ILE A 90 5.90 -5.34 -10.03
CA ILE A 90 7.32 -5.33 -9.66
C ILE A 90 8.14 -4.51 -10.66
N ILE A 91 7.98 -4.79 -11.96
CA ILE A 91 8.70 -4.09 -13.03
C ILE A 91 8.46 -2.59 -12.93
N TRP A 92 7.20 -2.17 -12.78
CA TRP A 92 6.86 -0.76 -12.66
C TRP A 92 7.45 -0.12 -11.39
N ASN A 93 7.31 -0.77 -10.23
CA ASN A 93 7.87 -0.27 -8.97
C ASN A 93 9.39 -0.11 -9.04
N LEU A 94 10.10 -1.04 -9.67
CA LEU A 94 11.56 -0.91 -9.85
C LEU A 94 11.93 0.20 -10.82
N LEU A 95 11.16 0.39 -11.90
CA LEU A 95 11.36 1.49 -12.85
C LEU A 95 11.14 2.86 -12.20
N THR A 96 10.03 3.06 -11.50
CA THR A 96 9.72 4.32 -10.83
C THR A 96 10.73 4.62 -9.72
N TRP A 97 11.15 3.61 -8.95
CA TRP A 97 12.26 3.73 -8.02
C TRP A 97 13.57 4.15 -8.70
N TRP A 98 13.89 3.56 -9.86
CA TRP A 98 15.11 3.88 -10.59
C TRP A 98 15.18 5.36 -10.96
N PHE A 99 14.04 5.92 -11.40
CA PHE A 99 13.86 7.34 -11.70
C PHE A 99 13.60 8.21 -10.47
N GLY A 100 13.47 7.62 -9.28
CA GLY A 100 13.18 8.33 -8.04
C GLY A 100 11.80 9.00 -8.03
N LEU A 101 10.84 8.46 -8.77
CA LEU A 101 9.46 8.91 -8.83
C LEU A 101 8.63 8.17 -7.77
N PRO A 102 8.00 8.87 -6.81
CA PRO A 102 7.15 8.24 -5.82
C PRO A 102 5.85 7.74 -6.48
N SER A 103 5.79 6.45 -6.80
CA SER A 103 4.60 5.75 -7.28
C SER A 103 3.90 4.96 -6.18
N SER A 104 2.72 4.43 -6.48
CA SER A 104 1.95 3.63 -5.54
C SER A 104 2.01 2.15 -5.88
N SER A 105 2.58 1.35 -4.97
CA SER A 105 2.56 -0.12 -5.08
C SER A 105 1.14 -0.70 -5.04
N SER A 106 0.22 -0.09 -4.29
CA SER A 106 -1.20 -0.48 -4.27
C SER A 106 -1.82 -0.42 -5.67
N HIS A 107 -1.64 0.69 -6.37
CA HIS A 107 -2.17 0.86 -7.71
C HIS A 107 -1.43 0.00 -8.73
N ALA A 108 -0.11 -0.18 -8.55
CA ALA A 108 0.67 -1.07 -9.39
C ALA A 108 0.11 -2.50 -9.34
N LEU A 109 -0.15 -3.02 -8.12
CA LEU A 109 -0.74 -4.34 -7.90
C LEU A 109 -2.15 -4.44 -8.48
N ILE A 110 -3.02 -3.46 -8.20
CA ILE A 110 -4.41 -3.51 -8.68
C ILE A 110 -4.48 -3.42 -10.20
N GLY A 111 -3.68 -2.55 -10.82
CA GLY A 111 -3.56 -2.48 -12.28
C GLY A 111 -3.09 -3.82 -12.85
N GLY A 112 -2.06 -4.42 -12.24
CA GLY A 112 -1.57 -5.74 -12.61
C GLY A 112 -2.64 -6.83 -12.49
N LEU A 113 -3.42 -6.85 -11.41
CA LEU A 113 -4.52 -7.80 -11.22
C LEU A 113 -5.60 -7.65 -12.28
N VAL A 114 -6.03 -6.42 -12.55
CA VAL A 114 -7.04 -6.13 -13.58
C VAL A 114 -6.53 -6.57 -14.96
N GLY A 115 -5.30 -6.19 -15.33
CA GLY A 115 -4.70 -6.55 -16.62
C GLY A 115 -4.49 -8.05 -16.79
N GLY A 116 -3.95 -8.71 -15.76
CA GLY A 116 -3.75 -10.17 -15.75
C GLY A 116 -5.08 -10.93 -15.78
N GLY A 117 -6.06 -10.50 -15.00
CA GLY A 117 -7.41 -11.08 -15.00
C GLY A 117 -8.12 -10.96 -16.35
N LEU A 118 -8.03 -9.79 -17.00
CA LEU A 118 -8.59 -9.58 -18.33
C LEU A 118 -7.92 -10.44 -19.40
N ALA A 119 -6.59 -10.58 -19.37
CA ALA A 119 -5.88 -11.48 -20.28
C ALA A 119 -6.25 -12.95 -20.06
N ALA A 120 -6.49 -13.35 -18.80
CA ALA A 120 -6.85 -14.72 -18.44
C ALA A 120 -8.28 -15.08 -18.85
N ALA A 121 -9.19 -14.10 -18.79
CA ALA A 121 -10.60 -14.26 -19.14
C ALA A 121 -10.91 -13.93 -20.61
N ASP A 122 -9.92 -14.00 -21.50
CA ASP A 122 -10.09 -13.74 -22.95
C ASP A 122 -10.75 -12.39 -23.28
N ASN A 123 -10.33 -11.33 -22.57
CA ASN A 123 -10.89 -9.98 -22.69
C ASN A 123 -12.35 -9.85 -22.24
N ASN A 124 -12.90 -10.84 -21.52
CA ASN A 124 -14.21 -10.71 -20.90
C ASN A 124 -14.16 -9.70 -19.74
N LEU A 125 -14.69 -8.49 -19.98
CA LEU A 125 -14.73 -7.41 -19.00
C LEU A 125 -15.51 -7.77 -17.73
N ALA A 126 -16.42 -8.76 -17.78
CA ALA A 126 -17.18 -9.21 -16.61
C ALA A 126 -16.29 -9.86 -15.53
N VAL A 127 -15.05 -10.25 -15.86
CA VAL A 127 -14.08 -10.72 -14.86
C VAL A 127 -13.77 -9.66 -13.81
N VAL A 128 -13.86 -8.38 -14.16
CA VAL A 128 -13.63 -7.28 -13.23
C VAL A 128 -14.94 -6.96 -12.52
N VAL A 129 -14.98 -7.20 -11.21
CA VAL A 129 -16.13 -6.83 -10.38
C VAL A 129 -16.13 -5.32 -10.20
N PHE A 130 -16.71 -4.59 -11.16
CA PHE A 130 -16.63 -3.13 -11.16
C PHE A 130 -17.36 -2.51 -9.98
N ALA A 131 -18.61 -2.91 -9.75
CA ALA A 131 -19.43 -2.41 -8.65
C ALA A 131 -20.39 -3.50 -8.17
N LYS A 132 -20.42 -3.74 -6.86
CA LYS A 132 -21.37 -4.65 -6.21
C LYS A 132 -22.01 -3.96 -5.03
N VAL A 133 -23.20 -3.43 -5.27
CA VAL A 133 -24.02 -2.73 -4.27
C VAL A 133 -24.61 -3.75 -3.31
N LYS A 134 -24.50 -3.47 -2.02
CA LYS A 134 -25.22 -4.20 -0.96
C LYS A 134 -26.37 -3.33 -0.53
N GLU A 135 -27.59 -3.71 -0.89
CA GLU A 135 -28.81 -2.96 -0.58
C GLU A 135 -28.94 -2.73 0.93
N GLY A 136 -29.44 -1.55 1.32
CA GLY A 136 -29.61 -1.16 2.73
C GLY A 136 -28.31 -0.84 3.49
N MET A 137 -27.14 -0.88 2.83
CA MET A 137 -25.86 -0.56 3.46
C MET A 137 -25.27 0.75 2.92
N PRO A 138 -24.50 1.50 3.73
CA PRO A 138 -23.80 2.69 3.26
C PRO A 138 -22.69 2.35 2.25
N TRP A 139 -22.32 3.35 1.42
CA TRP A 139 -21.43 3.17 0.27
C TRP A 139 -20.09 2.49 0.57
N TYR A 140 -19.53 2.75 1.76
CA TYR A 140 -18.23 2.19 2.18
C TYR A 140 -18.26 0.68 2.47
N LYS A 141 -19.46 0.10 2.59
CA LYS A 141 -19.68 -1.36 2.75
C LYS A 141 -19.95 -2.09 1.43
N HIS A 142 -20.13 -1.37 0.32
CA HIS A 142 -20.24 -1.97 -1.00
C HIS A 142 -18.92 -2.63 -1.42
N GLU A 143 -19.00 -3.58 -2.35
CA GLU A 143 -17.87 -4.35 -2.86
C GLU A 143 -17.55 -3.97 -4.31
N GLY A 144 -16.43 -4.47 -4.83
CA GLY A 144 -15.97 -4.20 -6.19
C GLY A 144 -14.94 -3.07 -6.28
N LEU A 145 -14.37 -2.96 -7.48
CA LEU A 145 -13.28 -2.06 -7.82
C LEU A 145 -13.66 -0.59 -7.56
N LEU A 146 -14.87 -0.17 -7.91
CA LEU A 146 -15.34 1.21 -7.76
C LEU A 146 -15.31 1.66 -6.29
N TYR A 147 -15.98 0.92 -5.41
CA TYR A 147 -16.18 1.34 -4.02
C TYR A 147 -14.98 1.06 -3.12
N LYS A 148 -14.21 0.00 -3.40
CA LYS A 148 -13.06 -0.38 -2.57
C LYS A 148 -11.74 0.17 -3.06
N VAL A 149 -11.61 0.51 -4.34
CA VAL A 149 -10.35 1.01 -4.92
C VAL A 149 -10.51 2.40 -5.50
N ILE A 150 -11.36 2.60 -6.51
CA ILE A 150 -11.39 3.84 -7.30
C ILE A 150 -11.81 5.03 -6.43
N ILE A 151 -12.91 4.91 -5.67
CA ILE A 151 -13.36 5.99 -4.78
C ILE A 151 -12.30 6.31 -3.72
N PRO A 152 -11.77 5.34 -2.93
CA PRO A 152 -10.70 5.60 -1.96
C PRO A 152 -9.38 6.11 -2.58
N MET A 153 -9.09 5.75 -3.83
CA MET A 153 -7.92 6.22 -4.58
C MET A 153 -7.97 7.72 -4.84
N PHE A 154 -9.14 8.28 -5.14
CA PHE A 154 -9.31 9.73 -5.31
C PHE A 154 -9.58 10.45 -3.98
N LEU A 155 -10.32 9.80 -3.07
CA LEU A 155 -10.69 10.39 -1.80
C LEU A 155 -9.49 10.51 -0.85
N SER A 156 -8.61 9.51 -0.77
CA SER A 156 -7.48 9.54 0.16
C SER A 156 -6.46 10.66 -0.10
N PRO A 157 -6.06 10.98 -1.35
CA PRO A 157 -5.24 12.15 -1.64
C PRO A 157 -5.94 13.46 -1.26
N VAL A 158 -7.23 13.61 -1.59
CA VAL A 158 -8.03 14.80 -1.27
C VAL A 158 -8.13 14.99 0.25
N MET A 159 -8.42 13.92 0.99
CA MET A 159 -8.45 13.94 2.45
C MET A 159 -7.07 14.24 3.04
N GLY A 160 -6.00 13.68 2.50
CA GLY A 160 -4.63 14.03 2.92
C GLY A 160 -4.36 15.54 2.78
N LEU A 161 -4.70 16.12 1.64
CA LEU A 161 -4.54 17.56 1.39
C LEU A 161 -5.38 18.41 2.34
N LEU A 162 -6.68 18.13 2.43
CA LEU A 162 -7.62 18.93 3.23
C LEU A 162 -7.36 18.80 4.73
N VAL A 163 -7.21 17.57 5.22
CA VAL A 163 -6.94 17.33 6.65
C VAL A 163 -5.55 17.85 7.01
N GLY A 164 -4.54 17.68 6.14
CA GLY A 164 -3.20 18.22 6.38
C GLY A 164 -3.20 19.74 6.48
N LEU A 165 -3.93 20.41 5.59
CA LEU A 165 -4.17 21.85 5.62
C LEU A 165 -4.85 22.28 6.92
N LEU A 166 -5.93 21.59 7.32
CA LEU A 166 -6.70 21.90 8.52
C LEU A 166 -5.88 21.69 9.80
N VAL A 167 -5.20 20.54 9.92
CA VAL A 167 -4.33 20.23 11.07
C VAL A 167 -3.23 21.28 11.18
N MET A 168 -2.58 21.65 10.08
CA MET A 168 -1.51 22.65 10.13
C MET A 168 -2.02 24.06 10.47
N THR A 169 -3.18 24.44 9.93
CA THR A 169 -3.84 25.72 10.25
C THR A 169 -4.20 25.79 11.73
N LEU A 170 -4.75 24.71 12.28
CA LEU A 170 -5.04 24.60 13.71
C LEU A 170 -3.76 24.70 14.55
N LEU A 171 -2.68 24.01 14.16
CA LEU A 171 -1.40 24.11 14.85
C LEU A 171 -0.82 25.53 14.82
N TYR A 172 -0.91 26.24 13.69
CA TYR A 172 -0.49 27.65 13.64
C TYR A 172 -1.31 28.53 14.61
N TRP A 173 -2.60 28.29 14.72
CA TRP A 173 -3.46 29.02 15.65
C TRP A 173 -3.14 28.70 17.12
N LEU A 174 -3.00 27.41 17.47
CA LEU A 174 -2.70 26.97 18.83
C LEU A 174 -1.30 27.39 19.30
N LEU A 175 -0.32 27.35 18.40
CA LEU A 175 1.08 27.61 18.71
C LEU A 175 1.49 29.07 18.47
N ARG A 176 0.55 29.97 18.17
CA ARG A 176 0.85 31.38 17.86
C ARG A 176 1.60 32.13 18.97
N SER A 177 1.41 31.73 20.23
CA SER A 177 2.09 32.29 21.40
C SER A 177 3.43 31.62 21.73
N TRP A 178 3.77 30.54 21.02
CA TRP A 178 4.97 29.76 21.31
C TRP A 178 6.17 30.29 20.54
N THR A 179 7.34 30.31 21.19
CA THR A 179 8.57 30.66 20.49
C THR A 179 9.05 29.51 19.60
N PRO A 180 9.74 29.78 18.48
CA PRO A 180 10.25 28.74 17.58
C PRO A 180 11.12 27.68 18.26
N ARG A 181 11.82 28.06 19.34
CA ARG A 181 12.65 27.14 20.14
C ARG A 181 11.80 26.06 20.82
N TRP A 182 10.67 26.44 21.43
CA TRP A 182 9.77 25.51 22.11
C TRP A 182 9.03 24.61 21.13
N VAL A 183 8.53 25.18 20.02
CA VAL A 183 7.89 24.40 18.95
C VAL A 183 8.84 23.33 18.43
N THR A 184 10.09 23.69 18.11
CA THR A 184 11.08 22.72 17.62
C THR A 184 11.38 21.63 18.64
N ARG A 185 11.50 21.98 19.93
CA ARG A 185 11.82 21.01 21.00
C ARG A 185 10.70 20.00 21.23
N VAL A 186 9.44 20.46 21.24
CA VAL A 186 8.28 19.60 21.46
C VAL A 186 7.96 18.77 20.22
N PHE A 187 7.86 19.41 19.05
CA PHE A 187 7.53 18.72 17.82
C PHE A 187 8.68 17.85 17.29
N GLY A 188 9.93 18.08 17.69
CA GLY A 188 11.01 17.13 17.45
C GLY A 188 10.73 15.77 18.10
N LYS A 189 10.17 15.75 19.31
CA LYS A 189 9.76 14.50 19.98
C LYS A 189 8.43 13.98 19.47
N ALA A 190 7.44 14.85 19.25
CA ALA A 190 6.14 14.45 18.74
C ALA A 190 6.25 13.83 17.33
N GLN A 191 7.15 14.35 16.49
CA GLN A 191 7.39 13.80 15.16
C GLN A 191 7.88 12.36 15.21
N LEU A 192 8.64 11.95 16.24
CA LEU A 192 9.04 10.56 16.40
C LEU A 192 7.82 9.63 16.54
N VAL A 193 6.82 10.09 17.30
CA VAL A 193 5.57 9.35 17.53
C VAL A 193 4.73 9.31 16.26
N SER A 194 4.59 10.42 15.54
CA SER A 194 3.85 10.44 14.27
C SER A 194 4.54 9.63 13.17
N ALA A 195 5.87 9.62 13.11
CA ALA A 195 6.62 8.79 12.17
C ALA A 195 6.43 7.29 12.48
N ALA A 196 6.43 6.93 13.78
CA ALA A 196 6.12 5.58 14.22
C ALA A 196 4.66 5.19 13.88
N TYR A 197 3.72 6.11 14.07
CA TYR A 197 2.32 5.89 13.70
C TYR A 197 2.16 5.73 12.18
N MET A 198 2.85 6.53 11.38
CA MET A 198 2.88 6.39 9.92
C MET A 198 3.45 5.05 9.48
N GLY A 199 4.55 4.58 10.09
CA GLY A 199 5.09 3.24 9.85
C GLY A 199 4.09 2.13 10.24
N PHE A 200 3.47 2.23 11.41
CA PHE A 200 2.43 1.28 11.81
C PHE A 200 1.24 1.26 10.82
N SER A 201 0.73 2.43 10.42
CA SER A 201 -0.37 2.55 9.46
C SER A 201 0.02 2.06 8.06
N HIS A 202 1.25 2.30 7.64
CA HIS A 202 1.81 1.76 6.41
C HIS A 202 1.80 0.23 6.46
N GLY A 203 2.43 -0.37 7.48
CA GLY A 203 2.50 -1.83 7.60
C GLY A 203 1.14 -2.51 7.71
N SER A 204 0.20 -1.90 8.44
CA SER A 204 -1.15 -2.41 8.58
C SER A 204 -1.98 -2.31 7.29
N ASN A 205 -1.65 -1.43 6.34
CA ASN A 205 -2.37 -1.35 5.07
C ASN A 205 -1.70 -2.21 3.98
N ASP A 206 -0.38 -2.14 3.89
CA ASP A 206 0.37 -2.63 2.74
C ASP A 206 0.67 -4.12 2.78
N ALA A 207 1.12 -4.64 3.93
CA ALA A 207 1.41 -6.07 4.06
C ALA A 207 0.18 -6.94 3.79
N GLN A 208 -1.00 -6.42 4.15
CA GLN A 208 -2.28 -7.09 3.90
C GLN A 208 -2.55 -7.33 2.41
N LYS A 209 -1.99 -6.53 1.50
CA LYS A 209 -2.20 -6.70 0.06
C LYS A 209 -1.59 -8.01 -0.43
N THR A 210 -0.34 -8.26 -0.06
CA THR A 210 0.35 -9.52 -0.38
C THR A 210 -0.27 -10.70 0.34
N MET A 211 -0.69 -10.53 1.61
CA MET A 211 -1.45 -11.57 2.30
C MET A 211 -2.69 -11.98 1.51
N GLY A 212 -3.41 -11.01 0.95
CA GLY A 212 -4.58 -11.25 0.10
C GLY A 212 -4.25 -12.00 -1.19
N ILE A 213 -3.12 -11.70 -1.84
CA ILE A 213 -2.66 -12.42 -3.04
C ILE A 213 -2.27 -13.86 -2.73
N ILE A 214 -1.52 -14.08 -1.65
CA ILE A 214 -1.12 -15.44 -1.22
C ILE A 214 -2.38 -16.25 -0.87
N ALA A 215 -3.31 -15.66 -0.11
CA ALA A 215 -4.58 -16.31 0.21
C ALA A 215 -5.39 -16.65 -1.06
N LEU A 216 -5.46 -15.71 -2.02
CA LEU A 216 -6.12 -15.91 -3.31
C LEU A 216 -5.49 -17.08 -4.09
N ALA A 217 -4.16 -17.13 -4.17
CA ALA A 217 -3.43 -18.18 -4.85
C ALA A 217 -3.67 -19.56 -4.22
N LEU A 218 -3.64 -19.64 -2.88
CA LEU A 218 -3.85 -20.87 -2.13
C LEU A 218 -5.31 -21.36 -2.22
N VAL A 219 -6.30 -20.46 -2.13
CA VAL A 219 -7.71 -20.82 -2.33
C VAL A 219 -7.97 -21.31 -3.75
N GLY A 220 -7.37 -20.68 -4.76
CA GLY A 220 -7.43 -21.16 -6.15
C GLY A 220 -6.76 -22.53 -6.32
N GLY A 221 -5.62 -22.73 -5.67
CA GLY A 221 -4.91 -24.02 -5.62
C GLY A 221 -5.77 -25.12 -4.99
N ASP A 222 -6.37 -24.87 -3.83
CA ASP A 222 -7.23 -25.83 -3.15
C ASP A 222 -8.41 -26.29 -4.02
N LYS A 223 -9.13 -25.32 -4.62
CA LYS A 223 -10.26 -25.59 -5.54
C LYS A 223 -9.88 -26.42 -6.75
N SER A 224 -8.65 -26.26 -7.25
CA SER A 224 -8.12 -27.04 -8.38
C SER A 224 -7.70 -28.46 -8.00
N GLY A 225 -7.81 -28.84 -6.71
CA GLY A 225 -7.36 -30.13 -6.19
C GLY A 225 -5.85 -30.23 -6.00
N LEU A 226 -5.11 -29.15 -6.27
CA LEU A 226 -3.65 -29.10 -6.24
C LEU A 226 -3.06 -29.31 -4.82
N LEU A 227 -3.85 -29.11 -3.76
CA LEU A 227 -3.41 -29.21 -2.35
C LEU A 227 -3.90 -30.47 -1.64
N LYS A 228 -4.59 -31.39 -2.32
CA LYS A 228 -5.21 -32.58 -1.70
C LYS A 228 -4.19 -33.61 -1.20
N ASP A 229 -3.08 -33.79 -1.93
CA ASP A 229 -2.08 -34.84 -1.67
C ASP A 229 -0.78 -34.26 -1.09
N LEU A 230 -0.89 -33.22 -0.25
CA LEU A 230 0.28 -32.62 0.39
C LEU A 230 0.84 -33.51 1.51
N PRO A 231 2.17 -33.66 1.62
CA PRO A 231 2.80 -34.23 2.80
C PRO A 231 2.39 -33.48 4.08
N ASP A 232 2.30 -34.19 5.21
CA ASP A 232 1.87 -33.64 6.50
C ASP A 232 2.59 -32.34 6.89
N TRP A 233 3.90 -32.24 6.63
CA TRP A 233 4.71 -31.06 6.94
C TRP A 233 4.32 -29.81 6.15
N SER A 234 3.63 -29.97 5.02
CA SER A 234 3.21 -28.89 4.12
C SER A 234 1.70 -28.63 4.11
N ASN A 235 0.93 -29.41 4.89
CA ASN A 235 -0.52 -29.34 4.93
C ASN A 235 -1.05 -27.96 5.42
N PHE A 236 -0.23 -27.18 6.11
CA PHE A 236 -0.55 -25.80 6.48
C PHE A 236 -0.85 -24.88 5.27
N LEU A 237 -0.38 -25.24 4.06
CA LEU A 237 -0.69 -24.53 2.82
C LEU A 237 -2.15 -24.71 2.38
N ALA A 238 -2.79 -25.83 2.73
CA ALA A 238 -4.19 -26.11 2.41
C ALA A 238 -5.19 -25.29 3.25
N HIS A 239 -4.72 -24.61 4.30
CA HIS A 239 -5.55 -23.82 5.20
C HIS A 239 -5.16 -22.33 5.19
N PRO A 240 -5.35 -21.60 4.07
CA PRO A 240 -4.99 -20.19 3.97
C PRO A 240 -5.93 -19.26 4.76
N MET A 241 -7.15 -19.73 5.04
CA MET A 241 -8.18 -19.00 5.79
C MET A 241 -8.53 -19.82 7.05
N VAL A 242 -8.50 -19.18 8.20
CA VAL A 242 -8.76 -19.77 9.52
C VAL A 242 -9.95 -19.04 10.15
N SER A 243 -10.88 -19.76 10.78
CA SER A 243 -11.97 -19.15 11.54
C SER A 243 -11.40 -18.46 12.79
N ASP A 244 -11.64 -17.17 12.96
CA ASP A 244 -11.09 -16.36 14.06
C ASP A 244 -11.80 -16.56 15.41
N GLY A 245 -12.54 -17.67 15.59
CA GLY A 245 -13.36 -17.93 16.77
C GLY A 245 -14.64 -17.09 16.85
N SER A 246 -14.77 -16.01 16.07
CA SER A 246 -15.98 -15.19 15.95
C SER A 246 -16.86 -15.57 14.75
N GLY A 247 -16.52 -16.67 14.08
CA GLY A 247 -17.21 -17.15 12.87
C GLY A 247 -16.82 -16.39 11.59
N LYS A 248 -15.76 -15.56 11.63
CA LYS A 248 -15.24 -14.87 10.45
C LYS A 248 -13.97 -15.54 9.97
N GLU A 249 -13.87 -15.72 8.65
CA GLU A 249 -12.62 -16.15 8.02
C GLU A 249 -11.56 -15.04 8.11
N ALA A 250 -10.43 -15.38 8.71
CA ALA A 250 -9.23 -14.57 8.79
C ALA A 250 -8.07 -15.26 8.07
N ILE A 251 -7.10 -14.48 7.61
CA ILE A 251 -5.90 -15.03 6.98
C ILE A 251 -5.06 -15.80 7.99
N ALA A 252 -4.51 -16.94 7.56
CA ALA A 252 -3.64 -17.78 8.38
C ALA A 252 -2.44 -17.00 8.95
N THR A 253 -2.11 -17.28 10.22
CA THR A 253 -1.06 -16.56 10.97
C THR A 253 0.30 -16.65 10.29
N TRP A 254 0.64 -17.78 9.68
CA TRP A 254 1.92 -17.94 8.97
C TRP A 254 2.03 -16.94 7.80
N ILE A 255 0.97 -16.73 7.02
CA ILE A 255 0.95 -15.76 5.92
C ILE A 255 1.19 -14.36 6.48
N LYS A 256 0.54 -14.01 7.60
CA LYS A 256 0.71 -12.71 8.25
C LYS A 256 2.16 -12.50 8.69
N VAL A 257 2.73 -13.46 9.41
CA VAL A 257 4.09 -13.38 9.95
C VAL A 257 5.11 -13.32 8.82
N THR A 258 4.98 -14.15 7.79
CA THR A 258 5.89 -14.15 6.64
C THR A 258 5.83 -12.81 5.89
N CYS A 259 4.65 -12.30 5.57
CA CYS A 259 4.52 -11.00 4.90
C CYS A 259 5.07 -9.86 5.77
N ALA A 260 4.79 -9.87 7.07
CA ALA A 260 5.27 -8.85 8.00
C ALA A 260 6.80 -8.82 8.09
N LEU A 261 7.45 -9.99 8.20
CA LEU A 261 8.91 -10.10 8.22
C LEU A 261 9.54 -9.66 6.89
N VAL A 262 8.96 -10.07 5.77
CA VAL A 262 9.48 -9.71 4.43
C VAL A 262 9.33 -8.21 4.17
N MET A 263 8.21 -7.61 4.54
CA MET A 263 8.01 -6.16 4.43
C MET A 263 9.00 -5.39 5.33
N ALA A 264 9.19 -5.86 6.57
CA ALA A 264 10.15 -5.25 7.49
C ALA A 264 11.59 -5.36 6.98
N ALA A 265 11.96 -6.50 6.38
CA ALA A 265 13.26 -6.71 5.74
C ALA A 265 13.45 -5.80 4.53
N GLY A 266 12.42 -5.65 3.69
CA GLY A 266 12.41 -4.68 2.58
C GLY A 266 12.58 -3.25 3.09
N THR A 267 11.86 -2.90 4.16
CA THR A 267 11.98 -1.58 4.81
C THR A 267 13.39 -1.32 5.33
N ALA A 268 14.00 -2.34 5.95
CA ALA A 268 15.36 -2.28 6.47
C ALA A 268 16.42 -2.10 5.37
N ALA A 269 16.16 -2.60 4.15
CA ALA A 269 17.03 -2.39 2.99
C ALA A 269 17.03 -0.93 2.48
N GLY A 270 16.06 -0.12 2.91
CA GLY A 270 15.98 1.31 2.64
C GLY A 270 15.26 1.64 1.35
N GLY A 271 15.58 2.79 0.73
CA GLY A 271 14.86 3.31 -0.45
C GLY A 271 15.43 4.64 -0.91
N TRP A 272 16.77 4.79 -0.85
CA TRP A 272 17.44 6.09 -0.81
C TRP A 272 17.14 7.03 -1.98
N LYS A 273 16.91 6.49 -3.18
CA LYS A 273 16.53 7.29 -4.35
C LYS A 273 15.21 8.04 -4.11
N ILE A 274 14.20 7.37 -3.59
CA ILE A 274 12.87 7.96 -3.33
C ILE A 274 12.90 8.86 -2.09
N ILE A 275 13.61 8.45 -1.03
CA ILE A 275 13.78 9.27 0.19
C ILE A 275 14.34 10.66 -0.16
N LYS A 276 15.33 10.73 -1.06
CA LYS A 276 15.90 12.00 -1.53
C LYS A 276 14.89 12.87 -2.28
N THR A 277 14.00 12.28 -3.08
CA THR A 277 12.96 13.03 -3.81
C THR A 277 11.89 13.59 -2.87
N MET A 278 11.35 12.76 -1.98
CA MET A 278 10.23 13.13 -1.09
C MET A 278 10.64 14.14 0.01
N GLY A 279 11.84 14.01 0.59
CA GLY A 279 12.23 14.81 1.75
C GLY A 279 12.75 16.22 1.45
N HIS A 280 13.28 16.49 0.24
CA HIS A 280 13.99 17.74 -0.03
C HIS A 280 13.43 18.55 -1.21
N LYS A 281 12.69 17.93 -2.14
CA LYS A 281 12.32 18.59 -3.41
C LYS A 281 10.93 19.20 -3.43
N MET A 282 10.01 18.76 -2.57
CA MET A 282 8.59 19.16 -2.64
C MET A 282 8.26 20.37 -1.76
N VAL A 283 8.60 20.31 -0.45
CA VAL A 283 8.41 21.39 0.54
C VAL A 283 9.54 21.34 1.56
N LYS A 284 10.04 22.50 2.01
CA LYS A 284 10.98 22.57 3.15
C LYS A 284 10.22 22.37 4.47
N LEU A 285 10.44 21.24 5.13
CA LEU A 285 9.73 20.86 6.35
C LEU A 285 10.52 21.23 7.63
N GLN A 286 9.77 21.54 8.67
CA GLN A 286 10.23 21.65 10.06
C GLN A 286 9.54 20.53 10.86
N PRO A 287 10.01 20.18 12.08
CA PRO A 287 9.43 19.06 12.82
C PRO A 287 7.91 19.13 13.01
N VAL A 288 7.36 20.32 13.23
CA VAL A 288 5.90 20.53 13.33
C VAL A 288 5.15 20.19 12.03
N HIS A 289 5.74 20.51 10.88
CA HIS A 289 5.17 20.18 9.56
C HIS A 289 5.23 18.67 9.32
N GLY A 290 6.35 18.03 9.67
CA GLY A 290 6.50 16.58 9.57
C GLY A 290 5.48 15.84 10.44
N PHE A 291 5.33 16.28 11.70
CA PHE A 291 4.32 15.75 12.61
C PHE A 291 2.90 15.85 12.03
N ALA A 292 2.51 17.03 11.53
CA ALA A 292 1.19 17.25 10.96
C ALA A 292 0.93 16.35 9.74
N ALA A 293 1.91 16.25 8.82
CA ALA A 293 1.79 15.46 7.60
C ALA A 293 1.72 13.95 7.89
N GLU A 294 2.63 13.44 8.72
CA GLU A 294 2.68 12.02 9.10
C GLU A 294 1.41 11.60 9.85
N THR A 295 0.97 12.40 10.83
CA THR A 295 -0.25 12.10 11.60
C THR A 295 -1.47 12.09 10.68
N THR A 296 -1.59 13.07 9.79
CA THR A 296 -2.70 13.13 8.82
C THR A 296 -2.70 11.89 7.93
N ALA A 297 -1.57 11.56 7.32
CA ALA A 297 -1.46 10.42 6.41
C ALA A 297 -1.75 9.09 7.13
N ALA A 298 -1.18 8.90 8.32
CA ALA A 298 -1.39 7.72 9.15
C ALA A 298 -2.87 7.56 9.53
N THR A 299 -3.56 8.66 9.89
CA THR A 299 -5.00 8.64 10.18
C THR A 299 -5.83 8.29 8.95
N VAL A 300 -5.55 8.88 7.78
CA VAL A 300 -6.22 8.55 6.52
C VAL A 300 -6.06 7.06 6.19
N LEU A 301 -4.85 6.53 6.32
CA LEU A 301 -4.54 5.12 6.09
C LEU A 301 -5.23 4.18 7.08
N SER A 302 -5.26 4.55 8.36
CA SER A 302 -5.88 3.75 9.42
C SER A 302 -7.40 3.66 9.22
N ILE A 303 -8.05 4.77 8.89
CA ILE A 303 -9.50 4.82 8.62
C ILE A 303 -9.83 3.99 7.37
N ALA A 304 -9.10 4.18 6.28
CA ALA A 304 -9.31 3.39 5.06
C ALA A 304 -9.06 1.89 5.29
N GLY A 305 -7.99 1.55 6.01
CA GLY A 305 -7.67 0.17 6.39
C GLY A 305 -8.75 -0.48 7.25
N HIS A 306 -9.36 0.27 8.17
CA HIS A 306 -10.50 -0.20 8.97
C HIS A 306 -11.69 -0.61 8.10
N PHE A 307 -11.96 0.12 7.02
CA PHE A 307 -13.01 -0.22 6.05
C PHE A 307 -12.57 -1.23 4.98
N GLY A 308 -11.35 -1.79 5.10
CA GLY A 308 -10.79 -2.73 4.15
C GLY A 308 -10.54 -2.14 2.77
N MET A 309 -10.34 -0.82 2.68
CA MET A 309 -10.08 -0.11 1.43
C MET A 309 -8.55 -0.06 1.20
N PRO A 310 -8.00 -0.79 0.21
CA PRO A 310 -6.59 -0.67 -0.15
C PRO A 310 -6.34 0.73 -0.72
N VAL A 311 -5.65 1.56 0.06
CA VAL A 311 -5.30 2.93 -0.33
C VAL A 311 -3.80 3.05 -0.57
N SER A 312 -3.40 4.12 -1.24
CA SER A 312 -2.01 4.43 -1.49
C SER A 312 -1.40 5.22 -0.34
N THR A 313 -0.41 4.63 0.30
CA THR A 313 0.43 5.28 1.32
C THR A 313 1.20 6.45 0.73
N THR A 314 1.79 6.26 -0.46
CA THR A 314 2.46 7.31 -1.22
C THR A 314 1.54 8.49 -1.50
N HIS A 315 0.29 8.26 -1.95
CA HIS A 315 -0.62 9.37 -2.20
C HIS A 315 -0.99 10.09 -0.91
N ALA A 316 -1.34 9.33 0.13
CA ALA A 316 -1.78 9.89 1.42
C ALA A 316 -0.71 10.79 2.05
N ILE A 317 0.56 10.35 2.11
CA ILE A 317 1.63 11.17 2.69
C ILE A 317 2.00 12.35 1.78
N THR A 318 2.08 12.13 0.47
CA THR A 318 2.46 13.18 -0.49
C THR A 318 1.46 14.31 -0.44
N THR A 319 0.15 14.02 -0.48
CA THR A 319 -0.85 15.09 -0.40
C THR A 319 -1.00 15.68 1.00
N SER A 320 -0.75 14.91 2.06
CA SER A 320 -0.67 15.47 3.42
C SER A 320 0.46 16.50 3.53
N ILE A 321 1.64 16.21 2.96
CA ILE A 321 2.75 17.17 2.86
C ILE A 321 2.35 18.39 2.03
N MET A 322 1.64 18.19 0.90
CA MET A 322 1.14 19.31 0.10
C MET A 322 0.16 20.20 0.88
N GLY A 323 -0.80 19.60 1.60
CA GLY A 323 -1.76 20.32 2.43
C GLY A 323 -1.10 21.14 3.53
N VAL A 324 -0.15 20.54 4.25
CA VAL A 324 0.68 21.23 5.25
C VAL A 324 1.50 22.36 4.61
N GLY A 325 2.03 22.16 3.41
CA GLY A 325 2.74 23.19 2.64
C GLY A 325 1.84 24.37 2.24
N CYS A 326 0.62 24.08 1.76
CA CYS A 326 -0.39 25.08 1.41
C CYS A 326 -0.76 25.97 2.61
N ALA A 327 -0.84 25.39 3.82
CA ALA A 327 -1.15 26.13 5.04
C ALA A 327 -0.14 27.25 5.32
N LYS A 328 1.11 27.07 4.89
CA LYS A 328 2.16 28.09 5.01
C LYS A 328 2.04 29.14 3.90
N ARG A 329 2.04 28.68 2.63
CA ARG A 329 1.81 29.47 1.41
C ARG A 329 1.81 28.53 0.21
N PHE A 330 0.94 28.79 -0.78
CA PHE A 330 0.92 27.99 -2.02
C PHE A 330 2.25 27.99 -2.77
N SER A 331 3.00 29.10 -2.76
CA SER A 331 4.32 29.21 -3.40
C SER A 331 5.44 28.41 -2.69
N ALA A 332 5.15 27.74 -1.57
CA ALA A 332 6.10 26.83 -0.92
C ALA A 332 6.18 25.47 -1.63
N LEU A 333 5.20 25.14 -2.47
CA LEU A 333 5.16 23.90 -3.24
C LEU A 333 5.97 24.03 -4.52
N ASN A 334 6.80 23.01 -4.79
CA ASN A 334 7.43 22.88 -6.09
C ASN A 334 6.46 22.20 -7.08
N LEU A 335 5.70 23.02 -7.82
CA LEU A 335 4.67 22.54 -8.75
C LEU A 335 5.21 21.61 -9.84
N GLY A 336 6.43 21.84 -10.33
CA GLY A 336 7.05 20.95 -11.32
C GLY A 336 7.38 19.55 -10.78
N VAL A 337 7.60 19.41 -9.47
CA VAL A 337 7.73 18.09 -8.81
C VAL A 337 6.35 17.48 -8.60
N VAL A 338 5.37 18.26 -8.13
CA VAL A 338 3.99 17.80 -7.93
C VAL A 338 3.41 17.25 -9.22
N GLU A 339 3.56 17.96 -10.34
CA GLU A 339 3.08 17.54 -11.66
C GLU A 339 3.66 16.18 -12.08
N ARG A 340 4.98 16.00 -11.95
CA ARG A 340 5.65 14.72 -12.28
C ARG A 340 5.13 13.56 -11.44
N ILE A 341 4.82 13.83 -10.17
CA ILE A 341 4.26 12.83 -9.24
C ILE A 341 2.84 12.45 -9.68
N LEU A 342 2.00 13.43 -10.00
CA LEU A 342 0.63 13.18 -10.49
C LEU A 342 0.63 12.36 -11.78
N TRP A 343 1.54 12.65 -12.72
CA TRP A 343 1.70 11.84 -13.93
C TRP A 343 2.09 10.39 -13.62
N ALA A 344 3.04 10.18 -12.70
CA ALA A 344 3.41 8.83 -12.27
C ALA A 344 2.21 8.08 -11.67
N TRP A 345 1.34 8.76 -10.93
CA TRP A 345 0.14 8.16 -10.33
C TRP A 345 -0.88 7.75 -11.36
N VAL A 346 -1.19 8.63 -12.33
CA VAL A 346 -2.15 8.35 -13.41
C VAL A 346 -1.64 7.21 -14.30
N LEU A 347 -0.34 7.17 -14.59
CA LEU A 347 0.26 6.16 -15.47
C LEU A 347 0.42 4.78 -14.80
N THR A 348 0.42 4.71 -13.46
CA THR A 348 0.69 3.46 -12.75
C THR A 348 -0.31 2.35 -13.10
N LEU A 349 -1.62 2.62 -12.99
CA LEU A 349 -2.66 1.63 -13.31
C LEU A 349 -2.61 1.11 -14.76
N PRO A 350 -2.62 1.98 -15.80
CA PRO A 350 -2.63 1.51 -17.18
C PRO A 350 -1.33 0.79 -17.54
N VAL A 351 -0.17 1.28 -17.08
CA VAL A 351 1.11 0.65 -17.42
C VAL A 351 1.22 -0.73 -16.77
N THR A 352 0.89 -0.89 -15.49
CA THR A 352 0.97 -2.22 -14.86
C THR A 352 -0.07 -3.19 -15.38
N GLY A 353 -1.27 -2.70 -15.72
CA GLY A 353 -2.29 -3.49 -16.40
C GLY A 353 -1.83 -4.00 -17.76
N LEU A 354 -1.25 -3.13 -18.59
CA LEU A 354 -0.71 -3.52 -19.90
C LEU A 354 0.48 -4.47 -19.78
N LEU A 355 1.38 -4.23 -18.82
CA LEU A 355 2.51 -5.14 -18.55
C LEU A 355 2.01 -6.52 -18.14
N ALA A 356 1.09 -6.60 -17.18
CA ALA A 356 0.53 -7.88 -16.73
C ALA A 356 -0.23 -8.59 -17.86
N TYR A 357 -1.02 -7.86 -18.64
CA TYR A 357 -1.72 -8.38 -19.80
C TYR A 357 -0.75 -8.97 -20.83
N GLY A 358 0.30 -8.23 -21.19
CA GLY A 358 1.31 -8.66 -22.14
C GLY A 358 2.11 -9.86 -21.64
N ILE A 359 2.54 -9.85 -20.38
CA ILE A 359 3.25 -10.97 -19.76
C ILE A 359 2.38 -12.22 -19.80
N LEU A 360 1.09 -12.13 -19.44
CA LEU A 360 0.21 -13.29 -19.46
C LEU A 360 0.02 -13.84 -20.89
N ARG A 361 -0.15 -12.97 -21.88
CA ARG A 361 -0.27 -13.38 -23.30
C ARG A 361 0.97 -14.10 -23.82
N LEU A 362 2.15 -13.77 -23.31
CA LEU A 362 3.42 -14.42 -23.70
C LEU A 362 3.61 -15.80 -23.04
N ILE A 363 3.12 -15.99 -21.82
CA ILE A 363 3.25 -17.26 -21.07
C ILE A 363 2.03 -18.18 -21.20
N ARG A 364 1.00 -17.74 -21.94
CA ARG A 364 -0.26 -18.46 -22.09
C ARG A 364 -0.07 -19.77 -22.83
#